data_AF-A0A1V2LIE6-F1
#
_entry.id   AF-A0A1V2LIE6-F1
#
_cell.length_a   1.000
_cell.length_b   1.000
_cell.length_c   1.000
_cell.angle_alpha   90.00
_cell.angle_beta   90.00
_cell.angle_gamma   90.00
#
_symmetry.space_group_name_H-M   'P 1'
#
loop_
_entity.id
_entity.type
_entity.pdbx_description
1 polymer ?
#
loop_
_entity_poly.entity_id
_entity_poly.type
_entity_poly.pdbx_seq_one_letter_code
_entity_poly.pdbx_strand_id
1 'polypeptide(L)'
;MKVIMENVKENMIEAQRSQETQHNKSRVYETFEVGDWILFHSDIYGSDRLYYKIQPVHYGPHRAAKKISDNAYEFDKQKRGGNKC
;
A
#
# COMPACT_ATOMS: atom_id res chain seq x y z
N MET A 1 10.63 14.66 -41.73
CA MET A 1 9.69 15.18 -40.70
C MET A 1 8.83 14.09 -40.05
N LYS A 2 8.43 12.99 -40.72
CA LYS A 2 7.69 11.88 -40.08
C LYS A 2 8.55 11.00 -39.16
N VAL A 3 9.72 10.59 -39.66
CA VAL A 3 10.66 9.69 -38.94
C VAL A 3 11.12 10.27 -37.60
N ILE A 4 11.39 11.58 -37.54
CA ILE A 4 11.80 12.24 -36.29
C ILE A 4 10.67 12.19 -35.25
N MET A 5 9.42 12.36 -35.67
CA MET A 5 8.27 12.32 -34.77
C MET A 5 7.98 10.91 -34.25
N GLU A 6 8.20 9.88 -35.07
CA GLU A 6 8.11 8.48 -34.64
C GLU A 6 9.19 8.15 -33.61
N ASN A 7 10.45 8.52 -33.89
CA ASN A 7 11.56 8.30 -32.95
C ASN A 7 11.32 9.02 -31.60
N VAL A 8 10.77 10.23 -31.64
CA VAL A 8 10.44 10.97 -30.41
C VAL A 8 9.35 10.24 -29.61
N LYS A 9 8.33 9.67 -30.28
CA LYS A 9 7.29 8.89 -29.59
C LYS A 9 7.85 7.62 -28.96
N GLU A 10 8.69 6.88 -29.67
CA GLU A 10 9.31 5.66 -29.16
C GLU A 10 10.19 5.94 -27.94
N ASN A 11 11.02 6.98 -28.03
CA ASN A 11 11.87 7.40 -26.91
C ASN A 11 11.04 7.84 -25.68
N MET A 12 9.90 8.51 -25.88
CA MET A 12 9.01 8.86 -24.78
C MET A 12 8.41 7.63 -24.11
N ILE A 13 7.99 6.62 -24.89
CA ILE A 13 7.44 5.37 -24.34
C ILE A 13 8.52 4.61 -23.55
N GLU A 14 9.74 4.53 -24.07
CA GLU A 14 10.86 3.88 -23.39
C GLU A 14 11.24 4.60 -22.10
N ALA A 15 11.27 5.93 -22.11
CA ALA A 15 11.51 6.74 -20.93
C ALA A 15 10.43 6.51 -19.85
N GLN A 16 9.15 6.45 -20.25
CA GLN A 16 8.04 6.15 -19.35
C GLN A 16 8.18 4.75 -18.71
N ARG A 17 8.50 3.72 -19.50
CA ARG A 17 8.73 2.36 -18.98
C ARG A 17 9.89 2.28 -18.01
N SER A 18 10.98 3.00 -18.31
CA SER A 18 12.16 3.07 -17.44
C SER A 18 11.84 3.77 -16.12
N GLN A 19 11.06 4.86 -16.18
CA GLN A 19 10.57 5.57 -15.00
C GLN A 19 9.66 4.68 -14.15
N GLU A 20 8.72 3.95 -14.75
CA GLU A 20 7.83 3.03 -14.05
C GLU A 20 8.60 1.90 -13.36
N THR A 21 9.55 1.29 -14.07
CA THR A 21 10.39 0.22 -13.52
C THR A 21 11.21 0.71 -12.33
N GLN A 22 11.82 1.90 -12.45
CA GLN A 22 12.61 2.48 -11.38
C GLN A 22 11.75 2.91 -10.18
N HIS A 23 10.56 3.48 -10.43
CA HIS A 23 9.62 3.88 -9.38
C HIS A 23 9.08 2.66 -8.61
N ASN A 24 8.84 1.56 -9.31
CA ASN A 24 8.28 0.34 -8.72
C ASN A 24 9.34 -0.63 -8.18
N LYS A 25 10.65 -0.35 -8.33
CA LYS A 25 11.74 -1.26 -7.95
C LYS A 25 11.71 -1.70 -6.49
N SER A 26 11.25 -0.83 -5.57
CA SER A 26 11.14 -1.13 -4.14
C SER A 26 9.73 -1.54 -3.70
N ARG A 27 8.76 -1.65 -4.62
CA ARG A 27 7.41 -2.11 -4.28
C ARG A 27 7.42 -3.62 -4.14
N VAL A 28 7.11 -4.09 -2.94
CA VAL A 28 6.87 -5.51 -2.66
C VAL A 28 5.38 -5.77 -2.81
N TYR A 29 5.02 -6.66 -3.73
CA TYR A 29 3.64 -7.12 -3.89
C TYR A 29 3.43 -8.32 -2.98
N GLU A 30 3.05 -8.07 -1.73
CA GLU A 30 2.58 -9.13 -0.85
C GLU A 30 1.12 -9.44 -1.17
N THR A 31 0.84 -10.71 -1.47
CA THR A 31 -0.52 -11.21 -1.66
C THR A 31 -0.97 -11.87 -0.38
N PHE A 32 -2.19 -11.57 0.05
CA PHE A 32 -2.79 -12.13 1.25
C PHE A 32 -3.98 -13.01 0.88
N GLU A 33 -4.19 -14.09 1.63
CA GLU A 33 -5.37 -14.94 1.50
C GLU A 33 -6.46 -14.55 2.51
N VAL A 34 -7.71 -14.87 2.19
CA VAL A 34 -8.83 -14.65 3.12
C VAL A 34 -8.66 -15.61 4.31
N GLY A 35 -8.58 -15.06 5.52
CA GLY A 35 -8.30 -15.82 6.74
C GLY A 35 -6.92 -15.53 7.35
N ASP A 36 -6.01 -14.91 6.60
CA ASP A 36 -4.69 -14.53 7.10
C ASP A 36 -4.77 -13.47 8.21
N TRP A 37 -3.82 -13.56 9.14
CA TRP A 37 -3.62 -12.59 10.21
C TRP A 37 -2.52 -11.62 9.84
N ILE A 38 -2.88 -10.34 9.74
CA ILE A 38 -2.00 -9.28 9.24
C ILE A 38 -1.87 -8.19 10.30
N LEU A 39 -0.67 -7.64 10.41
CA LEU A 39 -0.38 -6.48 11.24
C LEU A 39 -0.44 -5.21 10.40
N PHE A 40 -1.11 -4.17 10.90
CA PHE A 40 -1.14 -2.88 10.21
C PHE A 40 -0.02 -1.96 10.68
N HIS A 41 0.70 -1.38 9.73
CA HIS A 41 1.63 -0.29 10.02
C HIS A 41 0.88 0.94 10.54
N SER A 42 1.51 1.72 11.42
CA SER A 42 0.94 2.91 12.04
C SER A 42 0.39 3.94 11.05
N ASP A 43 1.00 4.02 9.87
CA ASP A 43 0.71 5.04 8.86
C ASP A 43 -0.71 4.93 8.27
N ILE A 44 -1.34 3.76 8.36
CA ILE A 44 -2.71 3.54 7.86
C ILE A 44 -3.74 4.38 8.62
N TYR A 45 -3.45 4.73 9.88
CA TYR A 45 -4.38 5.43 10.76
C TYR A 45 -4.26 6.97 10.72
N GLY A 46 -3.40 7.52 9.87
CA GLY A 46 -3.19 8.96 9.74
C GLY A 46 -2.38 9.60 10.87
N SER A 47 -1.98 10.86 10.66
CA SER A 47 -1.05 11.63 11.49
C SER A 47 -1.67 12.39 12.66
N ASP A 48 -2.98 12.30 12.89
CA ASP A 48 -3.69 13.02 13.96
C ASP A 48 -3.40 12.48 15.38
N ARG A 49 -2.27 11.81 15.55
CA ARG A 49 -1.86 11.20 16.82
C ARG A 49 -0.98 12.17 17.59
N LEU A 50 -1.30 12.32 18.87
CA LEU A 50 -0.42 13.00 19.82
C LEU A 50 0.96 12.34 19.79
N TYR A 51 2.00 13.15 19.74
CA TYR A 51 3.38 12.67 19.75
C TYR A 51 3.69 11.95 21.07
N TYR A 52 4.29 10.76 20.98
CA TYR A 52 4.78 10.00 22.13
C TYR A 52 6.20 9.49 21.82
N LYS A 53 7.08 9.43 22.82
CA LYS A 53 8.46 8.93 22.65
C LYS A 53 8.51 7.46 22.21
N ILE A 54 7.51 6.66 22.57
CA ILE A 54 7.40 5.26 22.22
C ILE A 54 6.01 5.06 21.63
N GLN A 55 5.94 4.78 20.33
CA GLN A 55 4.70 4.48 19.62
C GLN A 55 4.76 3.07 19.03
N PRO A 56 3.65 2.30 19.06
CA PRO A 56 3.59 1.02 18.37
C PRO A 56 3.66 1.25 16.86
N VAL A 57 4.65 0.63 16.22
CA VAL A 57 4.85 0.67 14.76
C VAL A 57 3.78 -0.18 14.05
N HIS A 58 3.32 -1.25 14.70
CA HIS A 58 2.33 -2.18 14.16
C HIS A 58 1.15 -2.35 15.12
N TYR A 59 -0.07 -2.48 14.57
CA TYR A 59 -1.31 -2.62 15.32
C TYR A 59 -2.02 -3.91 14.95
N GLY A 60 -2.36 -4.67 16.02
CA GLY A 60 -3.32 -5.76 16.06
C GLY A 60 -3.02 -6.93 15.12
N PRO A 61 -3.38 -8.17 15.45
CA PRO A 61 -3.67 -9.15 14.42
C PRO A 61 -5.06 -8.86 13.85
N HIS A 62 -5.11 -8.38 12.61
CA HIS A 62 -6.34 -8.19 11.85
C HIS A 62 -6.54 -9.37 10.91
N ARG A 63 -7.76 -9.91 10.84
CA ARG A 63 -8.07 -11.00 9.92
C ARG A 63 -8.54 -10.43 8.59
N ALA A 64 -7.94 -10.88 7.50
CA ALA A 64 -8.43 -10.60 6.15
C ALA A 64 -9.79 -11.27 5.96
N ALA A 65 -10.85 -10.47 5.81
CA ALA A 65 -12.23 -10.95 5.72
C ALA A 65 -12.65 -11.18 4.27
N LYS A 66 -12.20 -10.32 3.34
CA LYS A 66 -12.56 -10.42 1.93
C LYS A 66 -11.52 -9.73 1.04
N LYS A 67 -11.23 -10.31 -0.13
CA LYS A 67 -10.46 -9.64 -1.19
C LYS A 67 -11.42 -8.81 -2.06
N ILE A 68 -11.21 -7.49 -2.12
CA ILE A 68 -11.99 -6.56 -2.96
C ILE A 68 -11.33 -6.43 -4.34
N SER A 69 -10.01 -6.31 -4.38
CA SER A 69 -9.20 -6.26 -5.60
C SER A 69 -7.81 -6.85 -5.34
N ASP A 70 -6.94 -6.88 -6.35
CA ASP A 70 -5.58 -7.43 -6.21
C ASP A 70 -4.72 -6.74 -5.13
N ASN A 71 -5.02 -5.48 -4.81
CA ASN A 71 -4.32 -4.71 -3.77
C ASN A 71 -5.26 -4.14 -2.69
N ALA A 72 -6.53 -4.56 -2.66
CA ALA A 72 -7.49 -4.06 -1.67
C ALA A 72 -8.17 -5.22 -0.96
N TYR A 73 -8.02 -5.23 0.35
CA TYR A 73 -8.60 -6.24 1.24
C TYR A 73 -9.48 -5.55 2.28
N GLU A 74 -10.61 -6.18 2.55
CA GLU A 74 -11.48 -5.84 3.67
C GLU A 74 -11.05 -6.63 4.90
N PHE A 75 -11.00 -5.97 6.04
CA PHE A 75 -10.53 -6.55 7.29
C PHE A 75 -11.60 -6.48 8.36
N ASP A 76 -11.66 -7.52 9.20
CA ASP A 76 -12.55 -7.54 10.34
C ASP A 76 -12.19 -6.41 11.32
N LYS A 77 -13.17 -5.55 11.62
CA LYS A 77 -13.04 -4.56 12.69
C LYS A 77 -13.04 -5.30 14.02
N GLN A 78 -11.86 -5.57 14.58
CA GLN A 78 -11.80 -5.83 16.01
C GLN A 78 -12.31 -4.58 16.73
N LYS A 79 -13.39 -4.71 17.51
CA LYS A 79 -13.83 -3.67 18.42
C LYS A 79 -12.64 -3.34 19.31
N ARG A 80 -11.97 -2.22 19.04
CA ARG A 80 -11.08 -1.59 20.00
C ARG A 80 -11.95 -1.42 21.24
N GLY A 81 -11.65 -2.16 22.31
CA GLY A 81 -12.35 -2.02 23.57
C GLY A 81 -12.30 -0.56 23.94
N GLY A 82 -13.39 0.16 23.71
CA GLY A 82 -13.52 1.54 24.15
C GLY A 82 -13.37 1.48 25.64
N ASN A 83 -12.29 2.03 26.16
CA ASN A 83 -12.24 2.39 27.56
C ASN A 83 -13.44 3.31 27.78
N LYS A 84 -14.47 2.77 28.43
CA LYS A 84 -15.37 3.59 29.25
C LYS A 84 -14.49 4.11 30.39
N CYS A 85 -13.99 5.33 30.22
CA CYS A 85 -13.60 6.21 31.32
C CYS A 85 -14.27 7.54 31.04
#